data_AF-A0A3D5RRJ1-F1
#
_entry.id   AF-A0A3D5RRJ1-F1
#
_cell.length_a   1.000
_cell.length_b   1.000
_cell.length_c   1.000
_cell.angle_alpha   90.00
_cell.angle_beta   90.00
_cell.angle_gamma   90.00
#
_symmetry.space_group_name_H-M   'P 1'
#
loop_
_entity.id
_entity.type
_entity.pdbx_description
1 polymer ?
#
loop_
_entity_poly.entity_id
_entity_poly.type
_entity_poly.pdbx_seq_one_letter_code
_entity_poly.pdbx_strand_id
1 'polypeptide(L)'
;MANKPSKNAPKPEMQSEISALIDAIAKAFNIPEADAIDAVERSLIKMEFGQEKNGDRFVAATLGERTVRIYQGAIKVPKPGDNIED
;
A
#
# COMPACT_ATOMS: atom_id res chain seq x y z
N MET A 1 -24.08 -19.50 -23.60
CA MET A 1 -24.32 -18.17 -23.02
C MET A 1 -22.99 -17.67 -22.48
N ALA A 2 -22.43 -16.60 -23.05
CA ALA A 2 -21.15 -16.05 -22.62
C ALA A 2 -21.33 -15.35 -21.27
N ASN A 3 -20.57 -15.78 -20.26
CA ASN A 3 -20.56 -15.18 -18.93
C ASN A 3 -19.96 -13.77 -19.07
N LYS A 4 -20.81 -12.73 -19.06
CA LYS A 4 -20.33 -11.34 -19.09
C LYS A 4 -19.52 -11.09 -17.81
N PRO A 5 -18.28 -10.56 -17.89
CA PRO A 5 -17.52 -10.25 -16.68
C PRO A 5 -18.30 -9.27 -15.82
N SER A 6 -18.35 -9.57 -14.52
CA SER A 6 -19.01 -8.74 -13.50
C SER A 6 -18.48 -7.31 -13.58
N LYS A 7 -19.37 -6.32 -13.67
CA LYS A 7 -19.04 -4.88 -13.66
C LYS A 7 -18.32 -4.41 -12.38
N ASN A 8 -18.13 -5.30 -11.40
CA ASN A 8 -17.53 -5.01 -10.09
C ASN A 8 -16.19 -5.72 -9.85
N ALA A 9 -15.55 -6.31 -10.88
CA ALA A 9 -14.18 -6.79 -10.70
C ALA A 9 -13.26 -5.60 -10.39
N PRO A 10 -12.36 -5.69 -9.39
CA PRO A 10 -11.37 -4.64 -9.14
C PRO A 10 -10.61 -4.39 -10.45
N LYS A 11 -10.51 -3.12 -10.84
CA LYS A 11 -9.65 -2.76 -11.97
C LYS A 11 -8.22 -3.19 -11.61
N PRO A 12 -7.43 -3.75 -12.55
CA PRO A 12 -6.03 -4.12 -12.31
C PRO A 12 -5.22 -2.98 -11.69
N GLU A 13 -5.56 -1.73 -12.00
CA GLU A 13 -4.98 -0.52 -11.42
C GLU A 13 -5.18 -0.42 -9.90
N MET A 14 -6.35 -0.76 -9.37
CA MET A 14 -6.57 -0.73 -7.91
C MET A 14 -5.82 -1.86 -7.20
N GLN A 15 -5.63 -3.00 -7.85
CA GLN A 15 -4.84 -4.10 -7.30
C GLN A 15 -3.37 -3.67 -7.17
N SER A 16 -2.80 -3.04 -8.21
CA SER A 16 -1.42 -2.55 -8.16
C SER A 16 -1.22 -1.42 -7.16
N GLU A 17 -2.20 -0.54 -6.96
CA GLU A 17 -2.17 0.50 -5.93
C GLU A 17 -2.17 -0.08 -4.51
N ILE A 18 -2.99 -1.11 -4.24
CA ILE A 18 -3.02 -1.78 -2.93
C ILE A 18 -1.70 -2.50 -2.68
N SER A 19 -1.20 -3.27 -3.65
CA SER A 19 0.09 -3.96 -3.52
C SER A 19 1.22 -2.96 -3.24
N ALA A 20 1.28 -1.84 -3.97
CA ALA A 20 2.32 -0.83 -3.76
C ALA A 20 2.25 -0.18 -2.36
N LEU A 21 1.04 -0.02 -1.79
CA LEU A 21 0.87 0.48 -0.43
C LEU A 21 1.34 -0.54 0.61
N ILE A 22 0.93 -1.81 0.49
CA ILE A 22 1.36 -2.89 1.38
C ILE A 22 2.89 -3.02 1.36
N ASP A 23 3.49 -2.97 0.18
CA ASP A 23 4.94 -2.99 -0.01
C ASP A 23 5.64 -1.87 0.75
N ALA A 24 5.10 -0.65 0.68
CA ALA A 24 5.67 0.51 1.36
C ALA A 24 5.55 0.38 2.88
N ILE A 25 4.44 -0.18 3.38
CA ILE A 25 4.24 -0.48 4.80
C ILE A 25 5.27 -1.52 5.26
N ALA A 26 5.40 -2.64 4.56
CA ALA A 26 6.34 -3.71 4.89
C ALA A 26 7.78 -3.17 4.97
N LYS A 27 8.21 -2.40 3.96
CA LYS A 27 9.53 -1.74 3.92
C LYS A 27 9.72 -0.74 5.07
N ALA A 28 8.71 0.08 5.39
CA ALA A 28 8.82 1.08 6.44
C ALA A 28 8.93 0.45 7.84
N PHE A 29 8.23 -0.65 8.09
CA PHE A 29 8.31 -1.40 9.35
C PHE A 29 9.46 -2.43 9.38
N ASN A 30 10.08 -2.72 8.23
CA ASN A 30 11.08 -3.78 8.08
C ASN A 30 10.54 -5.15 8.51
N ILE A 31 9.37 -5.49 7.98
CA ILE A 31 8.67 -6.77 8.19
C ILE A 31 8.39 -7.44 6.85
N PRO A 32 8.17 -8.77 6.81
CA PRO A 32 7.66 -9.47 5.63
C PRO A 32 6.36 -8.86 5.09
N GLU A 33 6.14 -8.95 3.77
CA GLU A 33 4.91 -8.46 3.13
C GLU A 33 3.66 -9.15 3.67
N ALA A 34 3.73 -10.48 3.87
CA ALA A 34 2.65 -11.26 4.48
C ALA A 34 2.24 -10.74 5.87
N ASP A 35 3.22 -10.36 6.70
CA ASP A 35 2.95 -9.81 8.03
C ASP A 35 2.31 -8.41 7.94
N ALA A 36 2.67 -7.62 6.92
CA ALA A 36 2.03 -6.33 6.66
C ALA A 36 0.58 -6.50 6.21
N ILE A 37 0.28 -7.48 5.35
CA ILE A 37 -1.08 -7.85 4.93
C ILE A 37 -1.89 -8.24 6.17
N ASP A 38 -1.39 -9.20 6.96
CA ASP A 38 -2.05 -9.68 8.17
C ASP A 38 -2.34 -8.52 9.15
N ALA A 39 -1.39 -7.59 9.31
CA ALA A 39 -1.56 -6.44 10.19
C ALA A 39 -2.64 -5.47 9.67
N VAL A 40 -2.75 -5.26 8.35
CA VAL A 40 -3.81 -4.45 7.73
C VAL A 40 -5.17 -5.14 7.86
N GLU A 41 -5.26 -6.42 7.52
CA GLU A 41 -6.51 -7.19 7.59
C GLU A 41 -7.08 -7.25 9.01
N ARG A 42 -6.19 -7.35 10.01
CA ARG A 42 -6.57 -7.36 11.43
C ARG A 42 -6.75 -5.96 12.02
N SER A 43 -6.69 -4.91 11.19
CA SER A 43 -6.83 -3.50 11.61
C SER A 43 -5.85 -3.09 12.71
N LEU A 44 -4.64 -3.66 12.71
CA LEU A 44 -3.58 -3.37 13.68
C LEU A 44 -2.75 -2.13 13.29
N ILE A 45 -2.85 -1.72 12.02
CA ILE A 45 -2.16 -0.53 11.52
C ILE A 45 -3.12 0.65 11.53
N LYS A 46 -2.80 1.66 12.33
CA LYS A 46 -3.47 2.97 12.28
C LYS A 46 -2.75 3.86 11.27
N MET A 47 -3.50 4.49 10.36
CA MET A 47 -2.96 5.40 9.35
C MET A 47 -3.57 6.80 9.48
N GLU A 48 -2.72 7.82 9.43
CA GLU A 48 -3.11 9.23 9.44
C GLU A 48 -2.38 9.99 8.34
N PHE A 49 -3.06 10.93 7.68
CA PHE A 49 -2.40 11.83 6.73
C PHE A 49 -1.74 13.00 7.46
N GLY A 50 -0.51 13.30 7.06
CA GLY A 50 0.25 14.41 7.58
C GLY A 50 0.89 15.24 6.47
N GLN A 51 1.36 16.43 6.84
CA GLN A 51 2.10 17.33 5.97
C GLN A 51 3.28 17.92 6.73
N GLU A 52 4.45 17.93 6.09
CA GLU A 52 5.66 18.58 6.59
C GLU A 52 5.65 20.09 6.32
N LYS A 53 6.53 20.83 7.01
CA LYS A 53 6.62 22.30 6.87
C LYS A 53 6.98 22.76 5.45
N ASN A 54 7.67 21.92 4.68
CA ASN A 54 8.03 22.18 3.29
C ASN A 54 6.89 21.86 2.31
N GLY A 55 5.74 21.37 2.80
CA GLY A 55 4.58 21.00 2.01
C GLY A 55 4.49 19.53 1.63
N ASP A 56 5.51 18.71 1.92
CA ASP A 56 5.53 17.29 1.58
C ASP A 56 4.46 16.53 2.36
N ARG A 57 3.68 15.70 1.65
CA ARG A 57 2.63 14.87 2.25
C ARG A 57 3.18 13.48 2.59
N PHE A 58 2.71 12.95 3.70
CA PHE A 58 3.04 11.60 4.14
C PHE A 58 1.85 10.91 4.80
N VAL A 59 1.94 9.59 4.89
CA VAL A 59 1.08 8.76 5.75
C VAL A 59 1.87 8.37 6.99
N ALA A 60 1.40 8.75 8.17
CA ALA A 60 1.88 8.20 9.43
C ALA A 60 1.19 6.85 9.66
N ALA A 61 1.95 5.77 9.61
CA ALA A 61 1.47 4.43 9.91
C ALA A 61 1.98 4.01 11.30
N THR A 62 1.10 3.49 12.15
CA THR A 62 1.43 3.03 13.51
C THR A 62 1.08 1.57 13.68
N LEU A 63 2.02 0.76 14.15
CA LEU A 63 1.87 -0.66 14.49
C LEU A 63 2.46 -0.88 15.89
N GLY A 64 1.59 -1.22 16.85
CA GLY A 64 1.98 -1.26 18.27
C GLY A 64 2.46 0.10 18.76
N GLU A 65 3.67 0.17 19.30
CA GLU A 65 4.29 1.41 19.78
C GLU A 65 5.13 2.14 18.71
N ARG A 66 5.30 1.54 17.53
CA ARG A 66 6.14 2.10 16.46
C ARG A 66 5.29 2.87 15.47
N THR A 67 5.68 4.11 15.22
CA THR A 67 5.13 4.94 14.14
C THR A 67 6.21 5.22 13.10
N VAL A 68 5.84 5.08 11.82
CA VAL A 68 6.70 5.37 10.66
C VAL A 68 5.99 6.34 9.72
N ARG A 69 6.76 7.10 8.94
CA ARG A 69 6.23 8.01 7.92
C ARG A 69 6.51 7.44 6.53
N ILE A 70 5.47 7.26 5.74
CA ILE A 70 5.52 6.76 4.37
C ILE A 70 5.25 7.94 3.45
N TYR A 71 6.26 8.34 2.67
CA TYR A 71 6.14 9.41 1.69
C TYR A 71 5.68 8.85 0.35
N GLN A 72 4.97 9.66 -0.44
CA GLN A 72 4.44 9.23 -1.74
C GLN A 72 5.53 8.67 -2.66
N GLY A 73 6.75 9.21 -2.63
CA GLY A 73 7.88 8.72 -3.42
C GLY A 73 8.42 7.33 -3.01
N ALA A 74 8.03 6.81 -1.84
CA ALA A 74 8.36 5.45 -1.41
C ALA A 74 7.43 4.40 -2.02
N ILE A 75 6.24 4.79 -2.49
CA ILE A 75 5.26 3.92 -3.13
C ILE A 75 5.61 3.86 -4.62
N LYS A 76 6.19 2.74 -5.05
CA LYS A 76 6.45 2.49 -6.47
C LYS A 76 5.25 1.75 -7.05
N VAL A 77 4.44 2.45 -7.85
CA VAL A 77 3.37 1.83 -8.62
C VAL A 77 3.98 1.27 -9.92
N PRO A 78 3.84 -0.04 -10.21
CA PRO A 78 4.24 -0.58 -11.50
C PRO A 78 3.50 0.16 -12.61
N LYS A 79 4.23 0.74 -13.56
CA LYS A 79 3.62 1.36 -14.73
C LYS A 79 3.14 0.29 -15.70
N PRO A 80 2.11 0.55 -16.51
CA PRO A 80 1.77 -0.33 -17.62
C PRO A 80 3.01 -0.57 -18.50
N GLY A 81 3.52 -1.81 -18.49
CA GLY A 81 4.75 -2.20 -19.20
C GLY A 81 5.98 -2.45 -18.32
N ASP A 82 5.91 -2.23 -17.01
CA ASP A 82 6.92 -2.74 -16.08
C ASP A 82 6.76 -4.27 -15.98
N ASN A 83 7.81 -5.02 -16.33
CA ASN A 83 7.83 -6.46 -16.08
C ASN A 83 7.90 -6.66 -14.57
N ILE A 84 6.80 -7.12 -13.98
CA ILE A 84 6.82 -7.66 -12.62
C ILE A 84 7.40 -9.06 -12.78
N GLU A 85 8.72 -9.19 -12.58
CA GLU A 85 9.33 -10.50 -12.37
C GLU A 85 9.00 -10.92 -10.93
N ASP A 86 8.36 -12.09 -10.80
CA ASP A 86 8.00 -12.76 -9.54
C ASP A 86 9.23 -13.05 -8.65
#